data_AF-A0A484MAQ2-F1
#
_entry.id   AF-A0A484MAQ2-F1
#
_cell.length_a   1.000
_cell.length_b   1.000
_cell.length_c   1.000
_cell.angle_alpha   90.00
_cell.angle_beta   90.00
_cell.angle_gamma   90.00
#
_symmetry.space_group_name_H-M   'P 1'
#
loop_
_entity.id
_entity.type
_entity.pdbx_description
1 polymer ?
#
loop_
_entity_poly.entity_id
_entity_poly.type
_entity_poly.pdbx_seq_one_letter_code
_entity_poly.pdbx_strand_id
1 'polypeptide(L)'
;MKKVGEKLVPKTEDEFDAEDIKKVENYAKAINMLYCAVNPDGYRKISCCTTAKEMWNKLEVTYEGTDQVREAKIDFLTQEYEMFRMKEGEKIDDMFDRFSKIINDLHALKKTYANKDLVRKILQSLTPEWRSKADAIYESIGVSNVTIDGLRGNLKT
;
A
#
# COMPACT_ATOMS: atom_id res chain seq x y z
N MET A 1 -26.30 -23.02 -10.64
CA MET A 1 -26.07 -24.48 -10.53
C MET A 1 -27.36 -25.14 -10.05
N LYS A 2 -27.61 -26.39 -10.45
CA LYS A 2 -28.72 -27.22 -9.94
C LYS A 2 -28.17 -28.43 -9.21
N LYS A 3 -28.90 -28.94 -8.21
CA LYS A 3 -28.52 -30.14 -7.46
C LYS A 3 -29.19 -31.36 -8.11
N VAL A 4 -28.40 -32.30 -8.60
CA VAL A 4 -28.87 -33.60 -9.12
C VAL A 4 -28.26 -34.70 -8.25
N GLY A 5 -29.06 -35.26 -7.36
CA GLY A 5 -28.57 -36.14 -6.28
C GLY A 5 -27.67 -35.36 -5.31
N GLU A 6 -26.45 -35.83 -5.07
CA GLU A 6 -25.45 -35.14 -4.24
C GLU A 6 -24.52 -34.20 -5.04
N LYS A 7 -24.64 -34.16 -6.37
CA LYS A 7 -23.75 -33.36 -7.23
C LYS A 7 -24.39 -32.05 -7.65
N LEU A 8 -23.58 -30.99 -7.65
CA LEU A 8 -23.93 -29.70 -8.24
C LEU A 8 -23.50 -29.71 -9.71
N VAL A 9 -24.45 -29.43 -10.60
CA VAL A 9 -24.25 -29.36 -12.05
C VAL A 9 -24.58 -27.95 -12.55
N PRO A 10 -23.89 -27.42 -13.58
CA PRO A 10 -24.30 -26.16 -14.22
C PRO A 10 -25.74 -26.27 -14.74
N LYS A 11 -26.52 -25.19 -14.59
CA LYS A 11 -27.83 -25.07 -15.25
C LYS A 11 -27.59 -24.85 -16.74
N THR A 12 -28.44 -25.37 -17.61
CA THR A 12 -28.47 -24.97 -19.02
C THR A 12 -29.19 -23.62 -19.17
N GLU A 13 -28.98 -22.90 -20.27
CA GLU A 13 -29.60 -21.58 -20.48
C GLU A 13 -31.13 -21.63 -20.38
N ASP A 14 -31.76 -22.70 -20.87
CA ASP A 14 -33.21 -22.94 -20.78
C ASP A 14 -33.72 -23.13 -19.33
N GLU A 15 -32.83 -23.37 -18.37
CA GLU A 15 -33.14 -23.59 -16.95
C GLU A 15 -32.85 -22.36 -16.08
N PHE A 16 -32.45 -21.25 -16.69
CA PHE A 16 -32.10 -20.04 -15.95
C PHE A 16 -33.34 -19.35 -15.40
N ASP A 17 -33.27 -19.01 -14.11
CA ASP A 17 -34.24 -18.11 -13.50
C ASP A 17 -33.80 -16.65 -13.70
N ALA A 18 -34.66 -15.71 -13.28
CA ALA A 18 -34.36 -14.28 -13.40
C ALA A 18 -33.09 -13.87 -12.64
N GLU A 19 -32.70 -14.60 -11.58
CA GLU A 19 -31.49 -14.31 -10.82
C GLU A 19 -30.24 -14.78 -11.57
N ASP A 20 -30.29 -15.96 -12.21
CA ASP A 20 -29.22 -16.47 -13.07
C ASP A 20 -28.98 -15.54 -14.26
N ILE A 21 -30.04 -15.08 -14.93
CA ILE A 21 -29.94 -14.12 -16.05
C ILE A 21 -29.25 -12.84 -15.57
N LYS A 22 -29.71 -12.28 -14.45
CA LYS A 22 -29.12 -11.07 -13.85
C LYS A 22 -27.64 -11.26 -13.51
N LYS A 23 -27.24 -12.44 -13.02
CA LYS A 23 -25.83 -12.76 -12.75
C LYS A 23 -25.00 -12.74 -14.03
N VAL A 24 -25.46 -13.40 -15.10
CA VAL A 24 -24.78 -13.41 -16.40
C VAL A 24 -24.62 -11.99 -16.95
N GLU A 25 -25.68 -11.18 -16.91
CA GLU A 25 -25.62 -9.78 -17.31
C GLU A 25 -24.60 -8.97 -16.50
N ASN A 26 -24.56 -9.18 -15.18
CA ASN A 26 -23.61 -8.49 -14.31
C ASN A 26 -22.17 -8.91 -14.60
N TYR A 27 -21.92 -10.18 -14.90
CA TYR A 27 -20.59 -10.64 -15.32
C TYR A 27 -20.16 -10.01 -16.65
N ALA A 28 -21.05 -9.96 -17.63
CA ALA A 28 -20.79 -9.31 -18.92
C ALA A 28 -20.52 -7.81 -18.76
N LYS A 29 -21.29 -7.12 -17.90
CA LYS A 29 -21.07 -5.71 -17.56
C LYS A 29 -19.71 -5.50 -16.91
N ALA A 30 -19.32 -6.34 -15.95
CA ALA A 30 -18.02 -6.23 -15.29
C ALA A 30 -16.85 -6.40 -16.27
N ILE A 31 -16.93 -7.39 -17.17
CA ILE A 31 -15.92 -7.58 -18.23
C ILE A 31 -15.83 -6.35 -19.13
N ASN A 32 -16.97 -5.82 -19.59
CA ASN A 32 -17.00 -4.65 -20.45
C ASN A 32 -16.40 -3.41 -19.77
N MET A 33 -16.75 -3.18 -18.49
CA MET A 33 -16.17 -2.10 -17.70
C MET A 33 -14.65 -2.20 -17.59
N LEU A 34 -14.11 -3.41 -17.38
CA LEU A 34 -12.66 -3.63 -17.33
C LEU A 34 -11.99 -3.35 -18.67
N TYR A 35 -12.59 -3.77 -19.78
CA TYR A 35 -12.07 -3.44 -21.11
C TYR A 35 -12.08 -1.94 -21.39
N CYS A 36 -13.13 -1.22 -20.99
CA CYS A 36 -13.23 0.22 -21.15
C CYS A 36 -12.24 0.99 -20.25
N ALA A 37 -11.88 0.45 -19.10
CA ALA A 37 -11.01 1.11 -18.13
C ALA A 37 -9.51 1.07 -18.51
N VAL A 38 -9.10 0.13 -19.36
CA VAL A 38 -7.68 -0.09 -19.69
C VAL A 38 -7.29 0.55 -21.02
N ASN A 39 -6.04 0.96 -21.13
CA ASN A 39 -5.45 1.39 -22.41
C ASN A 39 -5.21 0.16 -23.33
N PRO A 40 -4.81 0.36 -24.61
CA PRO A 40 -4.57 -0.75 -25.54
C PRO A 40 -3.55 -1.78 -25.04
N ASP A 41 -2.57 -1.37 -24.24
CA ASP A 41 -1.59 -2.28 -23.67
C ASP A 41 -2.17 -3.15 -22.55
N GLY A 42 -2.96 -2.55 -21.65
CA GLY A 42 -3.73 -3.25 -20.63
C GLY A 42 -4.75 -4.20 -21.23
N TYR A 43 -5.41 -3.81 -22.33
CA TYR A 43 -6.34 -4.68 -23.07
C TYR A 43 -5.64 -5.97 -23.53
N ARG A 44 -4.48 -5.85 -24.19
CA ARG A 44 -3.70 -7.03 -24.66
C ARG A 44 -3.31 -7.97 -23.53
N LYS A 45 -3.12 -7.47 -22.32
CA LYS A 45 -2.77 -8.30 -21.16
C LYS A 45 -3.96 -9.13 -20.68
N ILE A 46 -5.17 -8.59 -20.73
CA ILE A 46 -6.39 -9.24 -20.20
C ILE A 46 -7.28 -9.89 -21.26
N SER A 47 -6.98 -9.73 -22.55
CA SER A 47 -7.84 -10.22 -23.65
C SER A 47 -8.05 -11.74 -23.68
N CYS A 48 -7.13 -12.51 -23.10
CA CYS A 48 -7.25 -13.97 -23.01
C CYS A 48 -7.96 -14.45 -21.73
N CYS A 49 -8.31 -13.54 -20.82
CA CYS A 49 -8.99 -13.89 -19.58
C CYS A 49 -10.48 -14.11 -19.82
N THR A 50 -11.04 -15.12 -19.16
CA THR A 50 -12.42 -15.57 -19.39
C THR A 50 -13.42 -14.98 -18.41
N THR A 51 -12.94 -14.49 -17.26
CA THR A 51 -13.79 -13.92 -16.20
C THR A 51 -13.29 -12.56 -15.79
N ALA A 52 -14.22 -11.69 -15.35
CA ALA A 52 -13.86 -10.38 -14.79
C ALA A 52 -12.87 -10.51 -13.60
N LYS A 53 -12.98 -11.59 -12.81
CA LYS A 53 -12.07 -11.85 -11.69
C LYS A 53 -10.65 -12.15 -12.17
N GLU A 54 -10.51 -12.98 -13.21
CA GLU A 54 -9.21 -13.28 -13.81
C GLU A 54 -8.58 -12.04 -14.44
N MET A 55 -9.37 -11.24 -15.18
CA MET A 55 -8.94 -9.95 -15.72
C MET A 55 -8.43 -9.02 -14.61
N TRP A 56 -9.21 -8.85 -13.54
CA TRP A 56 -8.84 -8.01 -12.40
C TRP A 56 -7.55 -8.48 -11.73
N ASN A 57 -7.46 -9.77 -11.38
CA ASN A 57 -6.27 -10.33 -10.75
C ASN A 57 -5.02 -10.15 -11.63
N LYS A 58 -5.16 -10.25 -12.95
CA LYS A 58 -4.05 -10.05 -13.88
C LYS A 58 -3.62 -8.59 -13.96
N LEU A 59 -4.56 -7.64 -13.91
CA LEU A 59 -4.25 -6.22 -13.83
C LEU A 59 -3.55 -5.89 -12.51
N GLU A 60 -4.07 -6.39 -11.39
CA GLU A 60 -3.49 -6.25 -10.07
C GLU A 60 -2.03 -6.73 -10.07
N VAL A 61 -1.76 -7.96 -10.53
CA VAL A 61 -0.39 -8.49 -10.62
C VAL A 61 0.49 -7.68 -11.57
N THR A 62 -0.04 -7.18 -12.69
CA THR A 62 0.73 -6.41 -13.67
C THR A 62 1.18 -5.06 -13.13
N TYR A 63 0.30 -4.36 -12.40
CA TYR A 63 0.53 -2.96 -12.02
C TYR A 63 0.94 -2.79 -10.57
N GLU A 64 0.46 -3.64 -9.66
CA GLU A 64 0.79 -3.61 -8.23
C GLU A 64 1.82 -4.67 -7.84
N GLY A 65 2.06 -5.66 -8.71
CA GLY A 65 2.90 -6.83 -8.42
C GLY A 65 2.10 -7.93 -7.74
N THR A 66 2.73 -9.08 -7.47
CA THR A 66 2.08 -10.14 -6.70
C THR A 66 2.03 -9.79 -5.21
N ASP A 67 1.10 -10.39 -4.47
CA ASP A 67 1.05 -10.25 -3.01
C ASP A 67 2.40 -10.57 -2.36
N GLN A 68 3.10 -11.62 -2.81
CA GLN A 68 4.41 -11.98 -2.27
C GLN A 68 5.46 -10.89 -2.48
N VAL A 69 5.47 -10.25 -3.65
CA VAL A 69 6.39 -9.15 -3.95
C VAL A 69 6.03 -7.92 -3.13
N ARG A 70 4.72 -7.64 -2.97
CA ARG A 70 4.21 -6.54 -2.15
C ARG A 70 4.62 -6.71 -0.69
N GLU A 71 4.40 -7.88 -0.11
CA GLU A 71 4.78 -8.18 1.28
C GLU A 71 6.31 -8.13 1.46
N ALA A 72 7.09 -8.72 0.55
CA ALA A 72 8.55 -8.63 0.61
C ALA A 72 9.06 -7.17 0.57
N LYS A 73 8.41 -6.30 -0.20
CA LYS A 73 8.73 -4.87 -0.24
C LYS A 73 8.33 -4.16 1.06
N ILE A 74 7.19 -4.51 1.65
CA ILE A 74 6.77 -4.01 2.97
C ILE A 74 7.80 -4.41 4.02
N ASP A 75 8.23 -5.67 4.05
CA ASP A 75 9.21 -6.18 5.01
C ASP A 75 10.55 -5.46 4.87
N PHE A 76 11.05 -5.33 3.64
CA PHE A 76 12.28 -4.59 3.36
C PHE A 76 12.21 -3.13 3.84
N LEU A 77 11.15 -2.40 3.50
CA LEU A 77 10.98 -1.01 3.92
C LEU A 77 10.77 -0.88 5.43
N THR A 78 10.11 -1.86 6.05
CA THR A 78 9.94 -1.91 7.51
C THR A 78 11.30 -2.06 8.19
N GLN A 79 12.15 -2.95 7.66
CA GLN A 79 13.50 -3.13 8.15
C GLN A 79 14.34 -1.85 7.98
N GLU A 80 14.26 -1.20 6.82
CA GLU A 80 14.93 0.10 6.58
C GLU A 80 14.45 1.18 7.55
N TYR A 81 13.15 1.23 7.82
CA TYR A 81 12.58 2.11 8.85
C TYR A 81 13.13 1.78 10.23
N GLU A 82 13.08 0.51 10.66
CA GLU A 82 13.54 0.08 11.99
C GLU A 82 15.03 0.31 12.21
N MET A 83 15.85 0.09 11.18
CA MET A 83 17.30 0.32 11.21
C MET A 83 17.67 1.77 10.88
N PHE A 84 16.69 2.64 10.61
CA PHE A 84 16.95 4.02 10.22
C PHE A 84 17.80 4.74 11.28
N ARG A 85 18.89 5.35 10.80
CA ARG A 85 19.83 6.19 11.53
C ARG A 85 20.29 7.32 10.62
N MET A 86 20.51 8.47 11.23
CA MET A 86 21.26 9.57 10.64
C MET A 86 22.70 9.09 10.44
N LYS A 87 23.26 9.35 9.26
CA LYS A 87 24.65 8.99 8.96
C LYS A 87 25.60 10.05 9.47
N GLU A 88 26.84 9.65 9.72
CA GLU A 88 27.91 10.58 10.09
C GLU A 88 28.10 11.65 8.99
N GLY A 89 28.06 12.93 9.37
CA GLY A 89 28.17 14.06 8.44
C GLY A 89 26.96 14.29 7.53
N GLU A 90 25.86 13.55 7.69
CA GLU A 90 24.61 13.79 6.96
C GLU A 90 23.98 15.11 7.42
N LYS A 91 23.43 15.91 6.50
CA LYS A 91 22.67 17.09 6.89
C LYS A 91 21.30 16.69 7.39
N ILE A 92 20.74 17.50 8.28
CA ILE A 92 19.41 17.22 8.83
C ILE A 92 18.36 17.10 7.72
N ASP A 93 18.41 17.96 6.70
CA ASP A 93 17.48 17.91 5.58
C ASP A 93 17.57 16.62 4.78
N ASP A 94 18.79 16.17 4.48
CA ASP A 94 19.03 14.94 3.72
C ASP A 94 18.50 13.71 4.49
N MET A 95 18.65 13.72 5.83
CA MET A 95 18.09 12.70 6.71
C MET A 95 16.55 12.68 6.66
N PHE A 96 15.90 13.85 6.78
CA PHE A 96 14.44 13.94 6.68
C PHE A 96 13.92 13.48 5.32
N ASP A 97 14.59 13.85 4.23
CA ASP A 97 14.16 13.47 2.88
C ASP A 97 14.26 11.94 2.68
N ARG A 98 15.33 11.30 3.20
CA ARG A 98 15.46 9.83 3.25
C ARG A 98 14.35 9.19 4.08
N PHE A 99 14.06 9.73 5.25
CA PHE A 99 13.01 9.22 6.12
C PHE A 99 11.63 9.33 5.47
N SER A 100 11.30 10.50 4.91
CA SER A 100 10.03 10.75 4.21
C SER A 100 9.86 9.81 3.02
N LYS A 101 10.92 9.49 2.28
CA LYS A 101 10.84 8.51 1.20
C LYS A 101 10.38 7.14 1.68
N ILE A 102 10.98 6.62 2.76
CA ILE A 102 10.60 5.32 3.35
C ILE A 102 9.13 5.34 3.81
N ILE A 103 8.72 6.40 4.50
CA ILE A 103 7.34 6.51 5.01
C ILE A 103 6.33 6.64 3.87
N ASN A 104 6.64 7.41 2.83
CA ASN A 104 5.76 7.55 1.68
C ASN A 104 5.62 6.24 0.90
N ASP A 105 6.72 5.49 0.72
CA ASP A 105 6.69 4.19 0.07
C ASP A 105 5.88 3.16 0.88
N LEU A 106 6.00 3.17 2.21
CA LEU A 106 5.18 2.34 3.10
C LEU A 106 3.70 2.74 3.06
N HIS A 107 3.41 4.05 3.04
CA HIS A 107 2.05 4.58 2.95
C HIS A 107 1.38 4.18 1.63
N ALA A 108 2.11 4.22 0.51
CA ALA A 108 1.61 3.75 -0.79
C ALA A 108 1.25 2.25 -0.76
N LEU A 109 1.91 1.47 0.09
CA LEU A 109 1.62 0.05 0.35
C LEU A 109 0.59 -0.16 1.47
N LYS A 110 -0.13 0.89 1.88
CA LYS A 110 -1.17 0.90 2.92
C LYS A 110 -0.65 0.58 4.32
N LYS A 111 0.67 0.66 4.56
CA LYS A 111 1.28 0.56 5.90
C LYS A 111 1.59 1.95 6.44
N THR A 112 0.94 2.33 7.53
CA THR A 112 1.03 3.69 8.09
C THR A 112 1.50 3.66 9.54
N TYR A 113 2.08 4.77 9.99
CA TYR A 113 2.54 4.98 11.36
C TYR A 113 1.89 6.24 11.93
N ALA A 114 1.64 6.25 13.24
CA ALA A 114 1.17 7.46 13.88
C ALA A 114 2.28 8.53 13.86
N ASN A 115 1.90 9.80 13.67
CA ASN A 115 2.84 10.91 13.66
C ASN A 115 3.74 10.93 14.91
N LYS A 116 3.19 10.57 16.08
CA LYS A 116 3.96 10.45 17.33
C LYS A 116 5.06 9.39 17.25
N ASP A 117 4.82 8.26 16.58
CA ASP A 117 5.81 7.19 16.42
C ASP A 117 6.92 7.63 15.47
N LEU A 118 6.55 8.32 14.38
CA LEU A 118 7.51 8.87 13.42
C LEU A 118 8.43 9.92 14.06
N VAL A 119 7.86 10.84 14.84
CA VAL A 119 8.63 11.85 15.58
C VAL A 119 9.60 11.20 16.57
N ARG A 120 9.13 10.24 17.38
CA ARG A 120 10.01 9.50 18.30
C ARG A 120 11.11 8.76 17.54
N LYS A 121 10.78 8.15 16.40
CA LYS A 121 11.74 7.43 15.57
C LYS A 121 12.84 8.35 15.05
N ILE A 122 12.49 9.53 14.54
CA ILE A 122 13.47 10.52 14.07
C ILE A 122 14.41 10.92 15.21
N LEU A 123 13.87 11.27 16.38
CA LEU A 123 14.67 11.67 17.55
C LEU A 123 15.65 10.57 17.99
N GLN A 124 15.21 9.31 18.01
CA GLN A 124 16.05 8.15 18.35
C GLN A 124 17.08 7.80 17.26
N SER A 125 16.99 8.42 16.08
CA SER A 125 17.84 8.12 14.93
C SER A 125 18.94 9.15 14.73
N LEU A 126 18.89 10.28 15.45
CA LEU A 126 19.90 11.33 15.39
C LEU A 126 21.25 10.85 15.94
N THR A 127 22.34 11.43 15.44
CA THR A 127 23.69 11.17 15.93
C THR A 127 23.91 11.76 17.34
N PRO A 128 24.93 11.30 18.09
CA PRO A 128 25.16 11.73 19.47
C PRO A 128 25.30 13.25 19.65
N GLU A 129 25.80 13.97 18.66
CA GLU A 129 25.92 15.44 18.69
C GLU A 129 24.56 16.15 18.92
N TRP A 130 23.46 15.52 18.53
CA TRP A 130 22.11 16.08 18.66
C TRP A 130 21.40 15.66 19.95
N ARG A 131 22.00 14.81 20.77
CA ARG A 131 21.33 14.12 21.89
C ARG A 131 20.69 15.09 22.87
N SER A 132 21.40 16.13 23.31
CA SER A 132 20.87 17.11 24.25
C SER A 132 19.61 17.82 23.73
N LYS A 133 19.61 18.18 22.44
CA LYS A 133 18.46 18.82 21.78
C LYS A 133 17.31 17.83 21.57
N ALA A 134 17.64 16.59 21.20
CA ALA A 134 16.67 15.53 21.03
C ALA A 134 15.94 15.20 22.33
N ASP A 135 16.66 15.10 23.45
CA ASP A 135 16.10 14.82 24.78
C ASP A 135 15.15 15.94 25.24
N ALA A 136 15.55 17.22 25.07
CA ALA A 136 14.69 18.36 25.39
C ALA A 136 13.38 18.36 24.57
N ILE A 137 13.45 18.04 23.28
CA ILE A 137 12.26 17.91 22.43
C ILE A 137 11.43 16.70 22.88
N TYR A 138 12.06 15.57 23.18
CA TYR A 138 11.40 14.34 23.63
C TYR A 138 10.57 14.56 24.90
N GLU A 139 11.11 15.28 25.87
CA GLU A 139 10.39 15.65 27.10
C GLU A 139 9.17 16.54 26.80
N SER A 140 9.27 17.46 25.84
CA SER A 140 8.16 18.33 25.44
C SER A 140 7.06 17.64 24.61
N ILE A 141 7.35 16.50 23.96
CA ILE A 141 6.38 15.74 23.15
C ILE A 141 5.28 15.12 24.00
N GLY A 142 5.52 14.88 25.30
CA GLY A 142 4.46 14.49 26.23
C GLY A 142 3.37 15.55 26.41
N VAL A 143 3.71 16.82 26.12
CA VAL A 143 2.89 18.00 26.39
C VAL A 143 2.35 18.64 25.10
N SER A 144 2.91 18.32 23.93
CA SER A 144 2.58 18.96 22.65
C SER A 144 2.46 17.96 21.48
N ASN A 145 1.56 18.23 20.54
CA ASN A 145 1.40 17.43 19.32
C ASN A 145 2.35 17.94 18.23
N VAL A 146 3.63 17.57 18.32
CA VAL A 146 4.67 17.99 17.36
C VAL A 146 4.46 17.26 16.03
N THR A 147 4.37 18.01 14.92
CA THR A 147 4.37 17.46 13.56
C THR A 147 5.79 17.18 13.08
N ILE A 148 5.97 16.31 12.07
CA ILE A 148 7.28 16.07 11.45
C ILE A 148 7.90 17.37 10.92
N ASP A 149 7.10 18.25 10.30
CA ASP A 149 7.59 19.53 9.80
C ASP A 149 8.00 20.49 10.93
N GLY A 150 7.24 20.52 12.02
CA GLY A 150 7.60 21.26 13.22
C GLY A 150 8.89 20.76 13.85
N LEU A 151 9.08 19.43 13.90
CA LEU A 151 10.33 18.82 14.34
C LEU A 151 11.51 19.21 13.45
N ARG A 152 11.33 19.17 12.12
CA ARG A 152 12.35 19.59 11.14
C ARG A 152 12.76 21.04 11.36
N GLY A 153 11.79 21.93 11.62
CA GLY A 153 12.04 23.33 11.96
C GLY A 153 12.84 23.48 13.25
N ASN A 154 12.40 22.83 14.33
CA ASN A 154 13.06 22.88 15.64
C ASN A 154 14.50 22.39 15.58
N LEU A 155 14.80 21.36 14.79
CA LEU A 155 16.16 20.83 14.68
C LEU A 155 17.11 21.78 13.92
N LYS A 156 16.60 22.71 13.10
CA LYS A 156 17.43 23.67 12.35
C LYS A 156 17.81 24.93 13.15
N THR A 157 17.05 25.29 14.18
CA THR A 157 17.28 26.49 15.00
C THR A 157 18.25 26.23 16.13
#